data_AF-A0AAJ0CTX4-F1
#
_entry.id   AF-A0AAJ0CTX4-F1
#
_cell.length_a   1.000
_cell.length_b   1.000
_cell.length_c   1.000
_cell.angle_alpha   90.00
_cell.angle_beta   90.00
_cell.angle_gamma   90.00
#
_symmetry.space_group_name_H-M   'P 1'
#
loop_
_entity.id
_entity.type
_entity.pdbx_description
1 polymer ?
#
loop_
_entity_poly.entity_id
_entity_poly.type
_entity_poly.pdbx_seq_one_letter_code
_entity_poly.pdbx_strand_id
1 'polypeptide(L)'
;MGKVYNVGLALFAAIGSFLFGYDSGVMTDVIASQNFLDFFSTTPTSSTIGAINATFSGGAVFGALFGGVIMDKYGRRKTIGIGAFIGTVGAVLQAAAY
;
A
#
# COMPACT_ATOMS: atom_id res chain seq x y z
N MET A 1 31.34 10.78 5.34
CA MET A 1 30.48 10.02 4.41
C MET A 1 29.39 10.97 3.95
N GLY A 2 29.59 11.52 2.76
CA GLY A 2 29.20 12.89 2.40
C GLY A 2 27.72 13.05 2.09
N LYS A 3 27.17 14.23 2.41
CA LYS A 3 25.76 14.64 2.33
C LYS A 3 24.96 14.10 1.12
N VAL A 4 25.60 13.90 -0.03
CA VAL A 4 25.00 13.31 -1.25
C VAL A 4 24.45 11.90 -1.01
N TYR A 5 25.14 11.04 -0.25
CA TYR A 5 24.63 9.71 0.12
C TYR A 5 23.34 9.85 0.93
N ASN A 6 23.36 10.69 1.97
CA ASN A 6 22.22 10.85 2.88
C ASN A 6 21.00 11.44 2.16
N VAL A 7 21.22 12.38 1.23
CA VAL A 7 20.17 12.92 0.36
C VAL A 7 19.63 11.83 -0.57
N GLY A 8 20.49 11.02 -1.19
CA GLY A 8 20.06 9.90 -2.03
C GLY A 8 19.23 8.86 -1.27
N LEU A 9 19.63 8.54 -0.03
CA LEU A 9 18.88 7.65 0.84
C LEU A 9 17.53 8.26 1.26
N ALA A 10 17.51 9.55 1.58
CA ALA A 10 16.28 10.26 1.94
C ALA A 10 15.29 10.32 0.77
N LEU A 11 15.78 10.57 -0.46
CA LEU A 11 14.96 10.50 -1.67
C LEU A 11 14.38 9.10 -1.89
N PHE A 12 15.19 8.06 -1.71
CA PHE A 12 14.72 6.68 -1.82
C PHE A 12 13.64 6.35 -0.78
N ALA A 13 13.82 6.81 0.45
CA ALA A 13 12.81 6.66 1.51
C ALA A 13 11.53 7.46 1.18
N ALA A 14 11.66 8.67 0.63
CA ALA A 14 10.54 9.51 0.24
C ALA A 14 9.70 8.89 -0.89
N ILE A 15 10.32 8.18 -1.84
CA ILE A 15 9.59 7.42 -2.87
C ILE A 15 8.67 6.38 -2.24
N GLY A 16 9.09 5.72 -1.17
CA GLY A 16 8.23 4.77 -0.44
C GLY A 16 7.00 5.44 0.16
N SER A 17 7.17 6.60 0.80
CA SER A 17 6.05 7.39 1.34
C SER A 17 5.13 7.94 0.24
N PHE A 18 5.71 8.35 -0.89
CA PHE A 18 4.96 8.80 -2.06
C PHE A 18 4.09 7.68 -2.64
N LEU A 19 4.66 6.48 -2.79
CA LEU A 19 3.94 5.32 -3.33
C LEU A 19 2.74 4.92 -2.45
N PHE A 20 2.89 4.99 -1.13
CA PHE A 20 1.78 4.77 -0.20
C PHE A 20 0.63 5.79 -0.39
N GLY A 21 0.97 7.06 -0.56
CA GLY A 21 -0.03 8.10 -0.86
C GLY A 21 -0.70 7.90 -2.22
N TYR A 22 0.06 7.46 -3.22
CA TYR A 22 -0.45 7.14 -4.55
C TYR A 22 -1.46 5.97 -4.50
N ASP A 23 -1.11 4.87 -3.82
CA ASP A 23 -1.98 3.68 -3.70
C ASP A 23 -3.32 4.02 -3.03
N SER A 24 -3.27 4.78 -1.93
CA SER A 24 -4.50 5.24 -1.25
C SER A 24 -5.34 6.16 -2.14
N GLY A 25 -4.73 7.00 -2.96
CA GLY A 25 -5.46 7.92 -3.86
C GLY A 25 -6.12 7.19 -5.02
N VAL A 26 -5.38 6.30 -5.68
CA VAL A 26 -5.91 5.50 -6.79
C VAL A 26 -7.05 4.60 -6.31
N MET A 27 -6.95 4.01 -5.11
CA MET A 27 -8.03 3.22 -4.53
C MET A 27 -9.33 4.03 -4.43
N THR A 28 -9.29 5.26 -3.90
CA THR A 28 -10.48 6.12 -3.80
C THR A 28 -11.08 6.47 -5.16
N ASP A 29 -10.25 6.72 -6.17
CA ASP A 29 -10.72 7.05 -7.53
C ASP A 29 -11.35 5.83 -8.22
N VAL A 30 -10.73 4.65 -8.09
CA VAL A 30 -11.20 3.40 -8.72
C VAL A 30 -12.54 2.97 -8.15
N ILE A 31 -12.70 3.03 -6.83
CA ILE A 31 -13.95 2.64 -6.15
C ILE A 31 -15.12 3.56 -6.51
N ALA A 32 -14.85 4.84 -6.84
CA ALA A 32 -15.86 5.79 -7.28
C ALA A 32 -16.22 5.66 -8.77
N SER A 33 -15.42 4.93 -9.55
CA SER A 33 -15.61 4.79 -10.99
C SER A 33 -16.77 3.87 -11.34
N GLN A 34 -17.60 4.27 -12.31
CA GLN A 34 -18.75 3.45 -12.76
C GLN A 34 -18.32 2.10 -13.35
N ASN A 35 -17.17 2.03 -14.01
CA ASN A 35 -16.65 0.77 -14.55
C ASN A 35 -16.40 -0.28 -13.46
N PHE A 36 -15.95 0.15 -12.27
CA PHE A 36 -15.71 -0.75 -11.14
C PHE A 36 -17.02 -1.23 -10.51
N LEU A 37 -17.98 -0.31 -10.37
CA LEU A 37 -19.32 -0.60 -9.85
C LEU A 37 -20.06 -1.59 -10.74
N ASP A 38 -19.97 -1.43 -12.06
CA ASP A 38 -20.59 -2.34 -13.03
C ASP A 38 -19.91 -3.72 -13.03
N PHE A 39 -18.58 -3.77 -12.98
CA PHE A 39 -17.82 -5.03 -12.97
C PHE A 39 -18.10 -5.87 -11.71
N PHE A 40 -18.14 -5.25 -10.54
CA PHE A 40 -18.45 -5.94 -9.28
C PHE A 40 -19.95 -5.94 -8.92
N SER A 41 -20.83 -5.50 -9.82
CA SER A 41 -22.28 -5.36 -9.58
C SER A 41 -22.61 -4.73 -8.22
N THR A 42 -21.89 -3.66 -7.87
CA THR A 42 -21.85 -3.06 -6.53
C THR A 42 -22.23 -1.58 -6.61
N THR A 43 -22.88 -1.03 -5.58
CA THR A 43 -23.21 0.41 -5.48
C THR A 43 -22.22 1.19 -4.61
N PRO A 44 -22.09 2.52 -4.78
CA PRO A 44 -21.16 3.36 -4.01
C PRO A 44 -21.33 3.29 -2.49
N THR A 45 -22.50 2.90 -2.01
CA THR A 45 -22.87 2.75 -0.59
C THR A 45 -22.87 1.31 -0.11
N SER A 46 -22.41 0.36 -0.94
CA SER A 46 -22.38 -1.05 -0.60
C SER A 46 -21.35 -1.36 0.51
N SER A 47 -21.67 -2.38 1.31
CA SER A 47 -20.77 -2.90 2.34
C SER A 47 -19.43 -3.39 1.77
N THR A 48 -19.38 -3.77 0.49
CA THR A 48 -18.15 -4.17 -0.21
C THR A 48 -17.11 -3.05 -0.24
N ILE A 49 -17.53 -1.81 -0.54
CA ILE A 49 -16.64 -0.65 -0.59
C ILE A 49 -16.12 -0.30 0.81
N GLY A 50 -17.01 -0.34 1.81
CA GLY A 50 -16.64 -0.19 3.21
C GLY A 50 -15.64 -1.26 3.65
N ALA A 51 -15.82 -2.51 3.22
CA ALA A 51 -14.92 -3.61 3.51
C ALA A 51 -13.53 -3.39 2.87
N ILE A 52 -13.46 -2.95 1.61
CA ILE A 52 -12.18 -2.64 0.93
C ILE A 52 -11.40 -1.56 1.72
N ASN A 53 -12.06 -0.45 2.06
CA ASN A 53 -11.44 0.63 2.83
C ASN A 53 -11.03 0.19 4.25
N ALA A 54 -11.86 -0.63 4.91
CA ALA A 54 -11.57 -1.16 6.24
C ALA A 54 -10.40 -2.14 6.22
N THR A 55 -10.31 -3.01 5.20
CA THR A 55 -9.19 -3.94 5.05
C THR A 55 -7.89 -3.21 4.73
N PHE A 56 -7.92 -2.16 3.90
CA PHE A 56 -6.75 -1.30 3.64
C PHE A 56 -6.26 -0.63 4.93
N SER A 57 -7.16 0.05 5.65
CA SER A 57 -6.82 0.74 6.89
C SER A 57 -6.38 -0.22 8.00
N GLY A 58 -7.07 -1.36 8.13
CA GLY A 58 -6.71 -2.42 9.07
C GLY A 58 -5.34 -3.00 8.75
N GLY A 59 -5.07 -3.29 7.48
CA GLY A 59 -3.77 -3.73 7.00
C GLY A 59 -2.65 -2.74 7.31
N ALA A 60 -2.91 -1.44 7.19
CA ALA A 60 -1.95 -0.39 7.56
C ALA A 60 -1.66 -0.37 9.06
N VAL A 61 -2.67 -0.56 9.92
CA VAL A 61 -2.48 -0.66 11.38
C VAL A 61 -1.61 -1.85 11.74
N PHE A 62 -1.92 -3.04 11.22
CA PHE A 62 -1.09 -4.22 11.45
C PHE A 62 0.32 -4.05 10.87
N GLY A 63 0.43 -3.49 9.66
CA GLY A 63 1.70 -3.19 9.00
C GLY A 63 2.57 -2.24 9.81
N ALA A 64 2.01 -1.19 10.41
CA ALA A 64 2.74 -0.26 11.27
C ALA A 64 3.19 -0.94 12.58
N LEU A 65 2.30 -1.72 13.21
CA LEU A 65 2.55 -2.39 14.48
C LEU A 65 3.66 -3.47 14.35
N PHE A 66 3.56 -4.33 13.34
CA PHE A 66 4.58 -5.34 13.06
C PHE A 66 5.83 -4.76 12.39
N GLY A 67 5.66 -3.74 11.54
CA GLY A 67 6.74 -3.11 10.80
C GLY A 67 7.80 -2.49 11.71
N GLY A 68 7.38 -1.85 12.82
CA GLY A 68 8.30 -1.33 13.84
C GLY A 68 9.14 -2.44 14.47
N VAL A 69 8.49 -3.50 14.96
CA VAL A 69 9.18 -4.63 15.63
C VAL A 69 10.13 -5.37 14.67
N ILE A 70 9.71 -5.58 13.42
CA ILE A 70 10.52 -6.27 12.41
C ILE A 70 11.69 -5.39 11.98
N MET A 71 11.49 -4.08 11.85
CA MET A 71 12.56 -3.11 11.54
C MET A 71 13.66 -3.10 12.58
N ASP A 72 13.31 -3.15 13.87
CA ASP A 72 14.31 -3.16 14.96
C ASP A 72 15.05 -4.50 15.03
N LYS A 73 14.38 -5.61 14.74
CA LYS A 73 14.98 -6.97 14.84
C LYS A 73 15.79 -7.40 13.61
N TYR A 74 15.32 -7.08 12.40
CA TYR A 74 15.91 -7.56 11.14
C TYR A 74 16.60 -6.46 10.31
N GLY A 75 16.49 -5.21 10.75
CA GLY A 75 17.07 -4.05 10.10
C GLY A 75 16.23 -3.49 8.94
N ARG A 76 16.29 -2.17 8.76
CA ARG A 76 15.46 -1.38 7.81
C ARG A 76 15.39 -1.94 6.39
N ARG A 77 16.52 -2.36 5.81
CA ARG A 77 16.58 -2.80 4.40
C ARG A 77 15.78 -4.08 4.14
N LYS A 78 15.82 -5.05 5.08
CA LYS A 78 15.08 -6.31 4.94
C LYS A 78 13.58 -6.09 5.15
N THR A 79 13.20 -5.24 6.10
CA THR A 79 11.80 -4.88 6.35
C THR A 79 11.16 -4.22 5.13
N ILE A 80 11.86 -3.27 4.48
CA ILE A 80 11.37 -2.64 3.25
C ILE A 80 11.20 -3.69 2.13
N GLY A 81 12.15 -4.62 1.99
CA GLY A 81 12.06 -5.69 0.99
C GLY A 81 10.87 -6.64 1.21
N ILE A 82 10.58 -7.00 2.47
CA ILE A 82 9.40 -7.82 2.80
C ILE A 82 8.11 -7.06 2.48
N GLY A 83 8.03 -5.78 2.83
CA GLY A 83 6.88 -4.94 2.49
C GLY A 83 6.67 -4.84 0.97
N ALA A 84 7.74 -4.65 0.21
CA ALA A 84 7.68 -4.62 -1.26
C ALA A 84 7.20 -5.95 -1.86
N PHE A 85 7.63 -7.08 -1.30
CA PHE A 85 7.18 -8.40 -1.74
C PHE A 85 5.68 -8.59 -1.50
N ILE A 86 5.19 -8.27 -0.29
CA ILE A 86 3.76 -8.35 0.05
C ILE A 86 2.94 -7.44 -0.88
N GLY A 87 3.38 -6.20 -1.10
CA GLY A 87 2.74 -5.27 -2.01
C GLY A 87 2.71 -5.78 -3.45
N THR A 88 3.79 -6.40 -3.92
CA THR A 88 3.85 -6.99 -5.27
C THR A 88 2.86 -8.13 -5.43
N VAL A 89 2.76 -9.03 -4.44
CA VAL A 89 1.76 -10.11 -4.45
C VAL A 89 0.34 -9.55 -4.47
N GLY A 90 0.07 -8.52 -3.67
CA GLY A 90 -1.22 -7.82 -3.69
C GLY A 90 -1.56 -7.20 -5.04
N ALA A 91 -0.61 -6.52 -5.68
CA ALA A 91 -0.78 -5.92 -7.00
C ALA A 91 -1.05 -6.98 -8.08
N VAL A 92 -0.35 -8.12 -8.02
CA VAL A 92 -0.59 -9.24 -8.94
C VAL A 92 -1.99 -9.81 -8.76
N LEU A 93 -2.46 -9.97 -7.53
CA LEU A 93 -3.82 -10.44 -7.26
C LEU A 93 -4.88 -9.45 -7.77
N GLN A 94 -4.67 -8.15 -7.59
CA GLN A 94 -5.58 -7.13 -8.12
C GLN A 94 -5.57 -7.11 -9.66
N ALA A 95 -4.41 -7.25 -10.30
CA ALA A 95 -4.29 -7.30 -11.75
C ALA A 95 -4.88 -8.58 -12.37
N ALA A 96 -4.81 -9.70 -11.64
CA ALA A 96 -5.35 -10.98 -12.07
C ALA A 96 -6.86 -11.13 -11.80
N ALA A 97 -7.48 -10.18 -11.11
CA ALA A 97 -8.92 -10.20 -10.78
C ALA A 97 -9.84 -9.82 -11.96
N TYR A 98 -9.40 -10.10 -13.20
CA TYR A 98 -10.18 -9.94 -14.42
C TYR A 98 -11.21 -11.06 -14.61
#